data_AF-A0A2E9VJC0-F1
#
_entry.id   AF-A0A2E9VJC0-F1
#
_cell.length_a   1.000
_cell.length_b   1.000
_cell.length_c   1.000
_cell.angle_alpha   90.00
_cell.angle_beta   90.00
_cell.angle_gamma   90.00
#
_symmetry.space_group_name_H-M   'P 1'
#
loop_
_entity.id
_entity.type
_entity.pdbx_description
1 polymer ?
#
loop_
_entity_poly.entity_id
_entity_poly.type
_entity_poly.pdbx_seq_one_letter_code
_entity_poly.pdbx_strand_id
1 'polypeptide(L)'
;MSLTDELAALDDVTSLDTIKESESRQSPSMQQVTRQRPKIPYQPFPVNCLPKLLMEYVIGAAKSIGCDVAFVAVPMLSAIAAAIGASRIVEVKPGYTQPSILWTGVVANSGSGKSPAQQSALGPLYRIEEAAHDRHAEECERIRCTHEELNSSEKGKEKSEPDYPPLPRYCIGDTTLEALACVLKENSQGMILAVDELSGWFGSMNQYKSGKGADRSHWLSIYDGCRLVIDRKTGHVRLIIVPRAIVSVSGGIQPGVLRRLLSEDDFDSGLPARFLFVMPPDEPVGWSDTPMPSAEHYESVLQSLIDARGEPLTIPLADDARQLLADFKNEDVTRLQGIPAALRAAWSKSSGRAARLALILYSAELSAEWSIPAEVMSRAIRLARWFDRETERIYHTLGMSRSADAEAIKQLPDGRLVRWMDYTRAGTGLPKRNGR
;
A
#
# COMPACT_ATOMS: atom_id res chain seq x y z
N MET A 1 25.62 -57.13 30.95
CA MET A 1 25.73 -55.87 30.18
C MET A 1 24.31 -55.45 29.82
N SER A 2 23.91 -54.24 30.24
CA SER A 2 22.52 -53.78 30.46
C SER A 2 21.87 -54.51 31.68
N LEU A 3 21.00 -53.94 32.52
CA LEU A 3 20.06 -52.81 32.42
C LEU A 3 19.68 -52.41 33.87
N THR A 4 19.45 -51.10 34.07
CA THR A 4 18.48 -50.43 34.95
C THR A 4 17.99 -51.08 36.26
N ASP A 5 18.10 -50.35 37.36
CA ASP A 5 16.93 -49.69 38.00
C ASP A 5 17.40 -48.99 39.28
N GLU A 6 17.63 -47.67 39.19
CA GLU A 6 18.06 -46.86 40.33
C GLU A 6 16.87 -46.06 40.87
N LEU A 7 16.51 -46.48 42.09
CA LEU A 7 15.42 -46.00 42.92
C LEU A 7 15.72 -44.65 43.55
N ALA A 8 14.62 -43.95 43.83
CA ALA A 8 14.50 -42.70 44.53
C ALA A 8 15.12 -42.65 45.94
N ALA A 9 15.27 -41.40 46.38
CA ALA A 9 15.42 -40.87 47.73
C ALA A 9 16.85 -40.47 48.12
N LEU A 10 17.04 -39.16 48.36
CA LEU A 10 17.47 -38.64 49.66
C LEU A 10 17.51 -37.11 49.66
N ASP A 11 16.94 -36.58 50.74
CA ASP A 11 16.81 -35.19 51.13
C ASP A 11 18.16 -34.48 51.40
N ASP A 12 18.03 -33.17 51.57
CA ASP A 12 18.72 -32.37 52.59
C ASP A 12 20.12 -31.83 52.28
N VAL A 13 20.17 -30.54 51.89
CA VAL A 13 21.31 -29.68 52.26
C VAL A 13 20.81 -28.25 52.52
N THR A 14 20.55 -27.96 53.79
CA THR A 14 20.71 -26.61 54.34
C THR A 14 22.16 -26.30 54.69
N SER A 15 22.52 -25.03 54.48
CA SER A 15 23.57 -24.26 55.18
C SER A 15 25.00 -24.37 54.66
N LEU A 16 25.51 -23.25 54.14
CA LEU A 16 26.79 -22.67 54.57
C LEU A 16 26.78 -21.16 54.28
N ASP A 17 26.62 -20.40 55.35
CA ASP A 17 26.78 -18.95 55.40
C ASP A 17 28.25 -18.52 55.42
N THR A 18 28.45 -17.26 55.01
CA THR A 18 29.51 -16.31 55.41
C THR A 18 30.69 -16.12 54.46
N ILE A 19 30.64 -15.08 53.61
CA ILE A 19 31.74 -14.08 53.46
C ILE A 19 31.15 -12.68 53.12
N LYS A 20 31.21 -11.79 54.13
CA LYS A 20 31.52 -10.35 54.16
C LYS A 20 30.68 -9.31 53.38
N GLU A 21 30.14 -8.39 54.18
CA GLU A 21 29.84 -7.00 53.84
C GLU A 21 31.04 -6.28 53.20
N SER A 22 30.84 -5.63 52.05
CA SER A 22 31.44 -4.33 51.73
C SER A 22 30.72 -3.65 50.57
N GLU A 23 30.40 -2.38 50.81
CA GLU A 23 30.14 -1.30 49.86
C GLU A 23 28.81 -1.28 49.08
N SER A 24 27.94 -0.42 49.61
CA SER A 24 26.85 0.28 48.93
C SER A 24 27.24 0.77 47.52
N ARG A 25 26.77 0.08 46.49
CA ARG A 25 26.54 0.68 45.17
C ARG A 25 25.06 0.87 44.98
N GLN A 26 24.62 2.12 45.07
CA GLN A 26 23.29 2.56 44.69
C GLN A 26 22.97 2.01 43.29
N SER A 27 21.98 1.14 43.22
CA SER A 27 21.37 0.73 41.96
C SER A 27 20.87 2.00 41.25
N PRO A 28 21.23 2.25 39.98
CA PRO A 28 20.70 3.40 39.28
C PRO A 28 19.18 3.21 39.17
N SER A 29 18.42 4.15 39.73
CA SER A 29 16.97 4.15 39.65
C SER A 29 16.57 3.98 38.19
N MET A 30 15.78 2.95 37.89
CA MET A 30 15.07 2.83 36.61
C MET A 30 14.31 4.13 36.42
N GLN A 31 14.86 5.03 35.59
CA GLN A 31 14.12 6.18 35.10
C GLN A 31 12.90 5.59 34.40
N GLN A 32 11.72 5.81 34.98
CA GLN A 32 10.47 5.54 34.32
C GLN A 32 10.52 6.26 32.98
N VAL A 33 10.73 5.50 31.90
CA VAL A 33 10.54 5.99 30.54
C VAL A 33 9.06 6.29 30.46
N THR A 34 8.68 7.53 30.77
CA THR A 34 7.34 8.05 30.50
C THR A 34 7.15 7.91 29.00
N ARG A 35 6.47 6.83 28.58
CA ARG A 35 5.96 6.66 27.22
C ARG A 35 5.04 7.86 26.98
N GLN A 36 5.56 8.89 26.33
CA GLN A 36 4.75 10.03 25.93
C GLN A 36 3.62 9.49 25.08
N ARG A 37 2.38 9.61 25.57
CA ARG A 37 1.20 9.21 24.81
C ARG A 37 1.19 10.04 23.52
N PRO A 38 0.99 9.42 22.33
CA PRO A 38 0.92 10.17 21.10
C PRO A 38 -0.21 11.20 21.19
N LYS A 39 0.05 12.46 20.80
CA LYS A 39 -0.96 13.54 20.88
C LYS A 39 -2.21 13.23 20.05
N ILE A 40 -2.08 12.40 19.03
CA ILE A 40 -3.18 11.88 18.22
C ILE A 40 -3.21 10.35 18.37
N PRO A 41 -4.27 9.76 18.94
CA PRO A 41 -4.35 8.31 19.14
C PRO A 41 -4.59 7.57 17.82
N TYR A 42 -4.02 6.38 17.66
CA TYR A 42 -4.32 5.50 16.53
C TYR A 42 -5.81 5.11 16.54
N GLN A 43 -6.40 5.00 15.35
CA GLN A 43 -7.72 4.41 15.16
C GLN A 43 -7.55 3.14 14.32
N PRO A 44 -8.17 2.01 14.71
CA PRO A 44 -8.13 0.80 13.90
C PRO A 44 -8.61 1.05 12.47
N PHE A 45 -8.01 0.34 11.52
CA PHE A 45 -8.42 0.41 10.11
C PHE A 45 -9.89 -0.01 9.95
N PRO A 46 -10.71 0.72 9.16
CA PRO A 46 -12.14 0.47 9.04
C PRO A 46 -12.41 -0.69 8.07
N VAL A 47 -12.10 -1.92 8.51
CA VAL A 47 -12.25 -3.16 7.72
C VAL A 47 -13.64 -3.37 7.15
N ASN A 48 -14.68 -2.82 7.79
CA ASN A 48 -16.07 -2.87 7.31
C ASN A 48 -16.33 -2.04 6.04
N CYS A 49 -15.35 -1.28 5.55
CA CYS A 49 -15.43 -0.62 4.24
C CYS A 49 -15.05 -1.57 3.09
N LEU A 50 -14.40 -2.70 3.38
CA LEU A 50 -14.02 -3.71 2.38
C LEU A 50 -15.23 -4.58 2.02
N PRO A 51 -15.24 -5.20 0.82
CA PRO A 51 -16.18 -6.27 0.50
C PRO A 51 -16.12 -7.38 1.54
N LYS A 52 -17.27 -7.97 1.88
CA LYS A 52 -17.42 -8.88 3.03
C LYS A 52 -16.36 -9.99 3.09
N LEU A 53 -16.12 -10.68 1.98
CA LEU A 53 -15.20 -11.82 1.95
C LEU A 53 -13.72 -11.37 2.05
N LEU A 54 -13.39 -10.18 1.54
CA LEU A 54 -12.07 -9.58 1.72
C LEU A 54 -11.86 -9.10 3.15
N MET A 55 -12.89 -8.52 3.77
CA MET A 55 -12.88 -8.14 5.19
C MET A 55 -12.63 -9.36 6.09
N GLU A 56 -13.34 -10.47 5.84
CA GLU A 56 -13.19 -11.72 6.61
C GLU A 56 -11.77 -12.29 6.47
N TYR A 57 -11.22 -12.31 5.25
CA TYR A 57 -9.84 -12.73 5.02
C TYR A 57 -8.83 -11.86 5.78
N VAL A 58 -8.95 -10.53 5.68
CA VAL A 58 -8.06 -9.58 6.36
C VAL A 58 -8.06 -9.79 7.88
N ILE A 59 -9.25 -9.92 8.48
CA ILE A 59 -9.40 -10.14 9.92
C ILE A 59 -8.78 -11.49 10.32
N GLY A 60 -9.07 -12.56 9.56
CA GLY A 60 -8.54 -13.89 9.82
C GLY A 60 -7.01 -13.95 9.71
N ALA A 61 -6.45 -13.37 8.65
CA ALA A 61 -5.01 -13.34 8.41
C ALA A 61 -4.29 -12.55 9.50
N ALA A 62 -4.79 -11.36 9.86
CA ALA A 62 -4.22 -10.55 10.92
C ALA A 62 -4.25 -11.26 12.29
N LYS A 63 -5.35 -11.97 12.61
CA LYS A 63 -5.48 -12.78 13.82
C LYS A 63 -4.52 -13.99 13.84
N SER A 64 -4.31 -14.63 12.69
CA SER A 64 -3.35 -15.73 12.54
C SER A 64 -1.91 -15.26 12.72
N ILE A 65 -1.55 -14.14 12.10
CA ILE A 65 -0.20 -13.57 12.16
C ILE A 65 0.09 -12.93 13.52
N GLY A 66 -0.95 -12.45 14.22
CA GLY A 66 -0.78 -11.63 15.42
C GLY A 66 -0.33 -10.21 15.06
N CYS A 67 -1.04 -9.55 14.16
CA CYS A 67 -0.75 -8.17 13.78
C CYS A 67 -2.02 -7.33 13.62
N ASP A 68 -1.87 -6.02 13.46
CA ASP A 68 -2.99 -5.14 13.14
C ASP A 68 -3.53 -5.44 11.74
N VAL A 69 -4.85 -5.45 11.59
CA VAL A 69 -5.56 -5.68 10.32
C VAL A 69 -5.06 -4.80 9.16
N ALA A 70 -4.56 -3.60 9.46
CA ALA A 70 -4.02 -2.71 8.45
C ALA A 70 -2.75 -3.24 7.79
N PHE A 71 -1.97 -4.11 8.45
CA PHE A 71 -0.78 -4.73 7.85
C PHE A 71 -1.13 -5.65 6.68
N VAL A 72 -2.34 -6.20 6.68
CA VAL A 72 -2.85 -7.05 5.58
C VAL A 72 -3.71 -6.21 4.62
N ALA A 73 -4.63 -5.41 5.15
CA ALA A 73 -5.60 -4.65 4.35
C ALA A 73 -4.93 -3.65 3.40
N VAL A 74 -3.89 -2.96 3.87
CA VAL A 74 -3.26 -1.87 3.12
C VAL A 74 -2.48 -2.41 1.91
N PRO A 75 -1.59 -3.42 2.02
CA PRO A 75 -0.98 -4.06 0.85
C PRO A 75 -2.00 -4.76 -0.06
N MET A 76 -3.08 -5.34 0.50
CA MET A 76 -4.15 -5.96 -0.30
C MET A 76 -4.82 -4.95 -1.24
N LEU A 77 -5.10 -3.73 -0.77
CA LEU A 77 -5.68 -2.69 -1.63
C LEU A 77 -4.77 -2.35 -2.82
N SER A 78 -3.45 -2.33 -2.63
CA SER A 78 -2.48 -2.13 -3.71
C SER A 78 -2.40 -3.32 -4.67
N ALA A 79 -2.54 -4.55 -4.18
CA ALA A 79 -2.62 -5.74 -5.02
C ALA A 79 -3.88 -5.74 -5.89
N ILE A 80 -5.03 -5.39 -5.33
CA ILE A 80 -6.28 -5.23 -6.10
C ILE A 80 -6.14 -4.09 -7.11
N ALA A 81 -5.56 -2.96 -6.71
CA ALA A 81 -5.30 -1.84 -7.61
C ALA A 81 -4.45 -2.27 -8.81
N ALA A 82 -3.39 -3.04 -8.55
CA ALA A 82 -2.54 -3.61 -9.58
C ALA A 82 -3.28 -4.63 -10.45
N ALA A 83 -4.07 -5.54 -9.88
CA ALA A 83 -4.87 -6.52 -10.62
C ALA A 83 -5.84 -5.85 -11.60
N ILE A 84 -6.50 -4.76 -11.20
CA ILE A 84 -7.28 -3.90 -12.12
C ILE A 84 -6.36 -3.29 -13.18
N GLY A 85 -5.25 -2.68 -12.75
CA GLY A 85 -4.26 -2.12 -13.66
C GLY A 85 -4.82 -1.03 -14.57
N ALA A 86 -4.46 -1.07 -15.86
CA ALA A 86 -4.90 -0.10 -16.87
C ALA A 86 -6.30 -0.39 -17.43
N SER A 87 -6.92 -1.52 -17.05
CA SER A 87 -8.19 -1.98 -17.63
C SER A 87 -9.39 -1.15 -17.22
N ARG A 88 -9.32 -0.44 -16.08
CA ARG A 88 -10.39 0.42 -15.59
C ARG A 88 -9.86 1.74 -15.08
N ILE A 89 -10.57 2.80 -15.39
CA ILE A 89 -10.31 4.15 -14.91
C ILE A 89 -11.63 4.76 -14.43
N VAL A 90 -11.64 5.47 -13.31
CA VAL A 90 -12.86 6.14 -12.83
C VAL A 90 -12.95 7.54 -13.45
N GLU A 91 -14.10 7.88 -14.01
CA GLU A 91 -14.43 9.25 -14.41
C GLU A 91 -15.16 9.95 -13.27
N VAL A 92 -14.47 10.89 -12.63
CA VAL A 92 -15.00 11.67 -11.50
C VAL A 92 -16.00 12.72 -12.01
N LYS A 93 -15.68 13.33 -13.15
CA LYS A 93 -16.53 14.23 -13.94
C LYS A 93 -16.01 14.26 -15.37
N PRO A 94 -16.78 14.72 -16.36
CA PRO A 94 -16.34 14.76 -17.75
C PRO A 94 -14.94 15.36 -17.92
N GLY A 95 -14.04 14.60 -18.52
CA GLY A 95 -12.65 15.00 -18.77
C GLY A 95 -11.71 14.97 -17.56
N TYR A 96 -12.18 14.52 -16.39
CA TYR A 96 -11.35 14.33 -15.21
C TYR A 96 -11.48 12.91 -14.66
N THR A 97 -10.40 12.14 -14.81
CA THR A 97 -10.34 10.73 -14.47
C THR A 97 -9.30 10.46 -13.39
N GLN A 98 -9.39 9.29 -12.74
CA GLN A 98 -8.38 8.79 -11.81
C GLN A 98 -8.06 7.31 -12.09
N PRO A 99 -6.77 6.92 -12.13
CA PRO A 99 -6.36 5.55 -12.41
C PRO A 99 -6.47 4.64 -11.17
N SER A 100 -6.46 3.33 -11.39
CA SER A 100 -6.35 2.33 -10.32
C SER A 100 -4.90 2.18 -9.83
N ILE A 101 -4.36 3.23 -9.19
CA ILE A 101 -2.99 3.24 -8.65
C ILE A 101 -3.01 3.63 -7.18
N LEU A 102 -2.48 2.75 -6.33
CA LEU A 102 -2.20 3.03 -4.92
C LEU A 102 -0.74 2.80 -4.59
N TRP A 103 -0.18 3.72 -3.81
CA TRP A 103 1.13 3.56 -3.20
C TRP A 103 0.93 3.44 -1.70
N THR A 104 1.35 2.33 -1.12
CA THR A 104 1.08 1.97 0.26
C THR A 104 2.35 1.64 1.02
N GLY A 105 2.37 1.99 2.30
CA GLY A 105 3.52 1.70 3.16
C GLY A 105 3.10 1.29 4.57
N VAL A 106 3.60 0.14 5.02
CA VAL A 106 3.40 -0.31 6.41
C VAL A 106 4.60 0.13 7.24
N VAL A 107 4.37 1.08 8.15
CA VAL A 107 5.40 1.66 9.01
C VAL A 107 5.40 0.95 10.37
N ALA A 108 6.41 0.13 10.65
CA ALA A 108 6.51 -0.55 11.94
C ALA A 108 7.95 -0.99 12.25
N ASN A 109 8.25 -1.33 13.50
CA ASN A 109 9.57 -1.82 13.90
C ASN A 109 9.87 -3.22 13.35
N SER A 110 11.14 -3.61 13.34
CA SER A 110 11.51 -4.99 12.98
C SER A 110 10.84 -5.98 13.92
N GLY A 111 10.45 -7.15 13.41
CA GLY A 111 9.77 -8.19 14.19
C GLY A 111 8.28 -7.98 14.43
N SER A 112 7.66 -6.90 13.93
CA SER A 112 6.23 -6.62 14.16
C SER A 112 5.24 -7.44 13.30
N GLY A 113 5.72 -8.39 12.48
CA GLY A 113 4.87 -9.16 11.57
C GLY A 113 4.51 -8.47 10.23
N LYS A 114 5.25 -7.42 9.81
CA LYS A 114 5.03 -6.76 8.49
C LYS A 114 5.19 -7.71 7.32
N SER A 115 6.29 -8.45 7.27
CA SER A 115 6.63 -9.35 6.16
C SER A 115 5.61 -10.50 5.98
N PRO A 116 5.21 -11.26 7.03
CA PRO A 116 4.16 -12.27 6.87
C PRO A 116 2.80 -11.66 6.49
N ALA A 117 2.47 -10.46 6.96
CA ALA A 117 1.24 -9.78 6.58
C ALA A 117 1.25 -9.33 5.11
N GLN A 118 2.35 -8.74 4.64
CA GLN A 118 2.54 -8.42 3.23
C GLN A 118 2.50 -9.68 2.36
N GLN A 119 3.11 -10.78 2.80
CA GLN A 119 3.05 -12.06 2.09
C GLN A 119 1.63 -12.62 2.03
N SER A 120 0.82 -12.48 3.09
CA SER A 120 -0.59 -12.90 3.04
C SER A 120 -1.40 -12.08 2.03
N ALA A 121 -1.10 -10.78 1.93
CA ALA A 121 -1.80 -9.88 1.01
C ALA A 121 -1.35 -10.02 -0.46
N LEU A 122 -0.07 -10.25 -0.72
CA LEU A 122 0.51 -10.31 -2.07
C LEU A 122 0.69 -11.74 -2.61
N GLY A 123 0.79 -12.73 -1.72
CA GLY A 123 0.98 -14.14 -2.07
C GLY A 123 -0.03 -14.69 -3.08
N PRO A 124 -1.33 -14.37 -2.99
CA PRO A 124 -2.31 -14.75 -4.01
C PRO A 124 -1.97 -14.21 -5.41
N LEU A 125 -1.49 -12.96 -5.50
CA LEU A 125 -1.05 -12.38 -6.78
C LEU A 125 0.22 -13.08 -7.32
N TYR A 126 1.15 -13.46 -6.45
CA TYR A 126 2.34 -14.22 -6.83
C TYR A 126 1.99 -15.61 -7.39
N ARG A 127 1.03 -16.32 -6.79
CA ARG A 127 0.56 -17.61 -7.33
C ARG A 127 -0.11 -17.46 -8.69
N ILE A 128 -0.89 -16.39 -8.90
CA ILE A 128 -1.48 -16.09 -10.20
C ILE A 128 -0.40 -15.83 -11.26
N GLU A 129 0.66 -15.08 -10.90
CA GLU A 129 1.80 -14.84 -11.78
C GLU A 129 2.55 -16.12 -12.11
N GLU A 130 2.85 -16.96 -11.10
CA GLU A 130 3.49 -18.27 -11.28
C GLU A 130 2.70 -19.17 -12.24
N ALA A 131 1.39 -19.30 -12.03
CA ALA A 131 0.53 -20.05 -12.94
C ALA A 131 0.49 -19.45 -14.36
N ALA A 132 0.64 -18.13 -14.51
CA ALA A 132 0.73 -17.47 -15.81
C ALA A 132 2.08 -17.75 -16.50
N HIS A 133 3.18 -17.83 -15.73
CA HIS A 133 4.48 -18.23 -16.24
C HIS A 133 4.48 -19.68 -16.74
N ASP A 134 3.84 -20.60 -16.01
CA ASP A 134 3.72 -22.00 -16.44
C ASP A 134 2.98 -22.11 -17.77
N ARG A 135 1.81 -21.46 -17.90
CA ARG A 135 1.05 -21.38 -19.16
C ARG A 135 1.85 -20.75 -20.29
N HIS A 136 2.63 -19.72 -19.99
CA HIS A 136 3.50 -19.06 -20.96
C HIS A 136 4.62 -19.99 -21.44
N ALA A 137 5.24 -20.76 -20.55
CA ALA A 137 6.28 -21.73 -20.91
C ALA A 137 5.73 -22.83 -21.83
N GLU A 138 4.54 -23.35 -21.52
CA GLU A 138 3.82 -24.31 -22.37
C GLU A 138 3.52 -23.74 -23.77
N GLU A 139 3.07 -22.48 -23.85
CA GLU A 139 2.77 -21.81 -25.12
C GLU A 139 4.03 -21.55 -25.94
N CYS A 140 5.13 -21.11 -25.31
CA CYS A 140 6.41 -20.95 -25.97
C CYS A 140 6.95 -22.28 -26.53
N GLU A 141 6.80 -23.37 -25.78
CA GLU A 141 7.17 -24.70 -26.26
C GLU A 141 6.35 -25.10 -27.48
N ARG A 142 5.04 -24.87 -27.45
CA ARG A 142 4.15 -25.16 -28.58
C ARG A 142 4.52 -24.35 -29.84
N ILE A 143 4.82 -23.06 -29.68
CA ILE A 143 5.27 -22.18 -30.76
C ILE A 143 6.59 -22.70 -31.33
N ARG A 144 7.55 -23.07 -30.48
CA ARG A 144 8.84 -23.61 -30.89
C ARG A 144 8.68 -24.87 -31.73
N CYS A 145 7.91 -25.86 -31.27
CA CYS A 145 7.67 -27.10 -32.03
C CYS A 145 7.03 -26.83 -33.39
N THR A 146 5.98 -25.99 -33.43
CA THR A 146 5.30 -25.65 -34.69
C THR A 146 6.24 -24.94 -35.66
N HIS A 147 7.09 -24.05 -35.16
CA HIS A 147 8.06 -23.33 -35.95
C HIS A 147 9.19 -24.23 -36.51
N GLU A 148 9.68 -25.19 -35.72
CA GLU A 148 10.66 -26.19 -36.16
C GLU A 148 10.10 -27.10 -37.26
N GLU A 149 8.84 -27.54 -37.13
CA GLU A 149 8.14 -28.34 -38.15
C GLU A 149 8.04 -27.58 -39.48
N LEU A 150 7.58 -26.32 -39.45
CA LEU A 150 7.47 -25.47 -40.63
C LEU A 150 8.82 -25.27 -41.32
N ASN A 151 9.87 -24.94 -40.57
CA ASN A 151 11.22 -24.74 -41.11
C ASN A 151 11.84 -26.02 -41.68
N SER A 152 11.48 -27.19 -41.15
CA SER A 152 11.94 -28.47 -41.71
C SER A 152 11.29 -28.79 -43.06
N SER A 153 10.06 -28.28 -43.28
CA SER A 153 9.27 -28.50 -44.49
C SER A 153 9.60 -27.53 -45.64
N GLU A 154 10.04 -26.30 -45.34
CA GLU A 154 10.37 -25.28 -46.34
C GLU A 154 11.88 -25.24 -46.68
N LYS A 155 12.32 -26.14 -47.58
CA LYS A 155 13.71 -26.12 -48.09
C LYS A 155 13.97 -24.88 -48.96
N GLY A 156 14.91 -24.03 -48.54
CA GLY A 156 15.45 -22.93 -49.36
C GLY A 156 14.93 -21.53 -49.03
N LYS A 157 14.08 -21.37 -48.01
CA LYS A 157 13.72 -20.05 -47.46
C LYS A 157 14.60 -19.69 -46.26
N GLU A 158 14.78 -18.39 -46.05
CA GLU A 158 15.47 -17.84 -44.88
C GLU A 158 14.69 -18.21 -43.61
N LYS A 159 15.34 -18.86 -42.65
CA LYS A 159 14.70 -19.25 -41.38
C LYS A 159 14.39 -17.98 -40.60
N SER A 160 13.11 -17.72 -40.35
CA SER A 160 12.69 -16.67 -39.43
C SER A 160 12.89 -17.13 -37.98
N GLU A 161 12.96 -16.20 -37.03
CA GLU A 161 12.88 -16.55 -35.61
C GLU A 161 11.42 -16.67 -35.17
N PRO A 162 11.09 -17.58 -34.24
CA PRO A 162 9.74 -17.68 -33.67
C PRO A 162 9.39 -16.41 -32.90
N ASP A 163 8.16 -15.93 -33.10
CA ASP A 163 7.61 -14.79 -32.38
C ASP A 163 6.97 -15.28 -31.07
N TYR A 164 7.66 -15.06 -29.95
CA TYR A 164 7.17 -15.46 -28.63
C TYR A 164 6.35 -14.32 -28.00
N PRO A 165 5.22 -14.63 -27.33
CA PRO A 165 4.52 -13.63 -26.55
C PRO A 165 5.42 -13.08 -25.42
N PRO A 166 5.22 -11.85 -24.95
CA PRO A 166 5.93 -11.36 -23.78
C PRO A 166 5.56 -12.18 -22.53
N LEU A 167 6.52 -12.39 -21.64
CA LEU A 167 6.27 -13.01 -20.33
C LEU A 167 5.30 -12.13 -19.52
N PRO A 168 4.13 -12.66 -19.11
CA PRO A 168 3.19 -11.93 -18.27
C PRO A 168 3.83 -11.57 -16.94
N ARG A 169 3.79 -10.29 -16.57
CA ARG A 169 4.30 -9.79 -15.28
C ARG A 169 3.28 -8.88 -14.60
N TYR A 170 2.90 -9.27 -13.40
CA TYR A 170 2.01 -8.55 -12.50
C TYR A 170 2.78 -7.91 -11.33
N CYS A 171 3.93 -8.47 -10.98
CA CYS A 171 4.77 -8.05 -9.86
C CYS A 171 6.18 -7.69 -10.35
N ILE A 172 6.79 -6.71 -9.69
CA ILE A 172 8.20 -6.39 -9.85
C ILE A 172 8.82 -6.04 -8.50
N GLY A 173 10.07 -6.46 -8.31
CA GLY A 173 10.88 -6.09 -7.15
C GLY A 173 11.59 -4.74 -7.33
N ASP A 174 12.69 -4.56 -6.62
CA ASP A 174 13.56 -3.40 -6.79
C ASP A 174 14.18 -3.38 -8.19
N THR A 175 14.04 -2.25 -8.89
CA THR A 175 14.43 -2.13 -10.30
C THR A 175 14.73 -0.68 -10.65
N THR A 176 15.57 -0.46 -11.66
CA THR A 176 15.79 0.89 -12.19
C THR A 176 14.61 1.34 -13.03
N LEU A 177 14.46 2.66 -13.20
CA LEU A 177 13.36 3.20 -13.99
C LEU A 177 13.43 2.79 -15.47
N GLU A 178 14.64 2.67 -16.04
CA GLU A 178 14.84 2.19 -17.40
C GLU A 178 14.40 0.73 -17.56
N ALA A 179 14.72 -0.13 -16.58
CA ALA A 179 14.29 -1.52 -16.58
C ALA A 179 12.77 -1.61 -16.41
N LEU A 180 12.18 -0.84 -15.50
CA LEU A 180 10.73 -0.73 -15.33
C LEU A 180 10.03 -0.32 -16.63
N ALA A 181 10.56 0.66 -17.37
CA ALA A 181 9.98 1.11 -18.62
C ALA A 181 10.03 0.04 -19.72
N CYS A 182 11.08 -0.79 -19.77
CA CYS A 182 11.13 -1.96 -20.65
C CYS A 182 10.02 -2.95 -20.30
N VAL A 183 9.88 -3.29 -19.00
CA VAL A 183 8.86 -4.24 -18.53
C VAL A 183 7.45 -3.72 -18.82
N LEU A 184 7.17 -2.45 -18.54
CA LEU A 184 5.87 -1.81 -18.83
C LEU A 184 5.54 -1.74 -20.31
N LYS A 185 6.55 -1.66 -21.20
CA LYS A 185 6.32 -1.69 -22.65
C LYS A 185 5.75 -3.03 -23.09
N GLU A 186 6.23 -4.12 -22.49
CA GLU A 186 5.74 -5.49 -22.73
C GLU A 186 4.47 -5.81 -21.93
N ASN A 187 4.33 -5.21 -20.74
CA ASN A 187 3.25 -5.45 -19.78
C ASN A 187 2.47 -4.15 -19.50
N SER A 188 1.81 -3.62 -20.53
CA SER A 188 1.15 -2.31 -20.49
C SER A 188 -0.14 -2.26 -19.65
N GLN A 189 -0.62 -3.42 -19.21
CA GLN A 189 -1.84 -3.54 -18.39
C GLN A 189 -1.60 -3.18 -16.92
N GLY A 190 -0.37 -2.90 -16.51
CA GLY A 190 -0.03 -2.45 -15.16
C GLY A 190 0.39 -3.56 -14.20
N MET A 191 1.08 -3.15 -13.15
CA MET A 191 1.78 -4.04 -12.20
C MET A 191 1.89 -3.42 -10.81
N ILE A 192 2.35 -4.22 -9.85
CA ILE A 192 2.76 -3.76 -8.53
C ILE A 192 4.29 -3.82 -8.40
N LEU A 193 4.90 -2.75 -7.91
CA LEU A 193 6.23 -2.80 -7.31
C LEU A 193 6.07 -3.22 -5.85
N ALA A 194 6.48 -4.44 -5.55
CA ALA A 194 6.41 -5.03 -4.22
C ALA A 194 7.82 -5.20 -3.66
N VAL A 195 8.11 -4.51 -2.55
CA VAL A 195 9.39 -4.62 -1.85
C VAL A 195 9.15 -4.88 -0.38
N ASP A 196 10.01 -5.69 0.24
CA ASP A 196 9.91 -5.95 1.68
C ASP A 196 10.22 -4.70 2.49
N GLU A 197 11.15 -3.87 1.99
CA GLU A 197 11.57 -2.63 2.62
C GLU A 197 11.64 -1.49 1.58
N LEU A 198 10.77 -0.49 1.72
CA LEU A 198 10.70 0.69 0.86
C LEU A 198 11.96 1.56 0.91
N SER A 199 12.87 1.33 1.87
CA SER A 199 14.09 2.10 2.01
C SER A 199 14.99 2.02 0.78
N GLY A 200 15.08 0.85 0.14
CA GLY A 200 15.81 0.67 -1.12
C GLY A 200 15.19 1.48 -2.25
N TRP A 201 13.86 1.41 -2.38
CA TRP A 201 13.12 2.15 -3.40
C TRP A 201 13.23 3.68 -3.22
N PHE A 202 12.98 4.20 -2.01
CA PHE A 202 13.18 5.62 -1.71
C PHE A 202 14.63 6.04 -1.90
N GLY A 203 15.56 5.21 -1.43
CA GLY A 203 16.98 5.45 -1.54
C GLY A 203 17.44 5.51 -3.00
N SER A 204 16.88 4.67 -3.88
CA SER A 204 17.26 4.58 -5.30
C SER A 204 16.94 5.84 -6.10
N MET A 205 15.99 6.65 -5.65
CA MET A 205 15.57 7.86 -6.36
C MET A 205 16.69 8.89 -6.41
N ASN A 206 17.07 9.32 -7.62
CA ASN A 206 18.10 10.34 -7.87
C ASN A 206 19.51 9.97 -7.38
N GLN A 207 19.79 8.70 -7.07
CA GLN A 207 21.15 8.21 -6.75
C GLN A 207 22.10 8.46 -7.92
N TYR A 208 21.62 8.28 -9.14
CA TYR A 208 22.39 8.54 -10.34
C TYR A 208 22.31 10.02 -10.70
N LYS A 209 23.47 10.70 -10.75
CA LYS A 209 23.70 12.14 -11.00
C LYS A 209 23.69 13.07 -9.77
N SER A 210 24.21 12.60 -8.63
CA SER A 210 24.47 13.48 -7.46
C SER A 210 23.23 14.25 -6.99
N GLY A 211 22.06 13.59 -6.95
CA GLY A 211 20.79 14.20 -6.54
C GLY A 211 20.04 14.98 -7.62
N LYS A 212 20.56 15.08 -8.85
CA LYS A 212 19.93 15.78 -9.99
C LYS A 212 19.22 14.84 -10.97
N GLY A 213 18.78 13.68 -10.51
CA GLY A 213 18.01 12.72 -11.31
C GLY A 213 16.63 13.25 -11.68
N ALA A 214 16.03 12.67 -12.73
CA ALA A 214 14.64 12.93 -13.11
C ALA A 214 13.66 11.89 -12.52
N ASP A 215 14.18 10.91 -11.77
CA ASP A 215 13.46 9.71 -11.34
C ASP A 215 12.23 10.07 -10.52
N ARG A 216 12.37 11.05 -9.62
CA ARG A 216 11.25 11.54 -8.82
C ARG A 216 10.10 12.05 -9.71
N SER A 217 10.40 12.89 -10.70
CA SER A 217 9.39 13.43 -11.62
C SER A 217 8.69 12.31 -12.42
N HIS A 218 9.46 11.30 -12.85
CA HIS A 218 8.90 10.14 -13.53
C HIS A 218 7.99 9.31 -12.61
N TRP A 219 8.40 9.04 -11.38
CA TRP A 219 7.56 8.35 -10.40
C TRP A 219 6.26 9.13 -10.11
N LEU A 220 6.32 10.45 -9.97
CA LEU A 220 5.12 11.28 -9.82
C LEU A 220 4.20 11.18 -11.04
N SER A 221 4.75 11.10 -12.25
CA SER A 221 4.00 10.88 -13.48
C SER A 221 3.36 9.48 -13.53
N ILE A 222 4.09 8.46 -13.07
CA ILE A 222 3.59 7.09 -12.93
C ILE A 222 2.40 7.04 -11.95
N TYR A 223 2.47 7.73 -10.81
CA TYR A 223 1.36 7.79 -9.85
C TYR A 223 0.06 8.33 -10.47
N ASP A 224 0.18 9.26 -11.41
CA ASP A 224 -0.95 9.87 -12.11
C ASP A 224 -1.35 9.08 -13.36
N GLY A 225 -0.69 7.95 -13.66
CA GLY A 225 -0.96 7.08 -14.79
C GLY A 225 -0.58 7.68 -16.14
N CYS A 226 0.31 8.67 -16.13
CA CYS A 226 0.71 9.42 -17.31
C CYS A 226 1.63 8.62 -18.24
N ARG A 227 1.82 9.17 -19.45
CA ARG A 227 2.82 8.69 -20.40
C ARG A 227 4.22 8.78 -19.80
N LEU A 228 4.97 7.69 -19.84
CA LEU A 228 6.37 7.63 -19.47
C LEU A 228 7.24 7.63 -20.73
N VAL A 229 8.25 8.50 -20.77
CA VAL A 229 9.20 8.62 -21.88
C VAL A 229 10.60 8.58 -21.33
N ILE A 230 11.42 7.64 -21.83
CA ILE A 230 12.81 7.48 -21.40
C ILE A 230 13.72 7.43 -22.62
N ASP A 231 14.65 8.39 -22.68
CA ASP A 231 15.76 8.41 -23.63
C ASP A 231 16.92 7.56 -23.11
N ARG A 232 17.23 6.48 -23.83
CA ARG A 232 18.34 5.58 -23.52
C ARG A 232 19.61 6.04 -24.23
N LYS A 233 20.70 6.14 -23.47
CA LYS A 233 22.03 6.41 -24.04
C LYS A 233 22.64 5.20 -24.76
N THR A 234 22.24 3.99 -24.38
CA THR A 234 22.82 2.72 -24.86
C THR A 234 21.72 1.71 -25.25
N GLY A 235 22.00 0.91 -26.29
CA GLY A 235 21.08 -0.07 -26.89
C GLY A 235 20.57 0.34 -28.28
N HIS A 236 20.02 -0.62 -29.03
CA HIS A 236 19.44 -0.38 -30.36
C HIS A 236 18.18 0.50 -30.30
N VAL A 237 17.36 0.34 -29.25
CA VAL A 237 16.20 1.19 -28.99
C VAL A 237 16.61 2.35 -28.10
N ARG A 238 16.68 3.55 -28.69
CA ARG A 238 17.08 4.77 -27.98
C ARG A 238 15.94 5.49 -27.25
N LEU A 239 14.70 5.13 -27.52
CA LEU A 239 13.52 5.77 -26.95
C LEU A 239 12.51 4.73 -26.51
N ILE A 240 12.15 4.74 -25.22
CA ILE A 240 11.06 3.93 -24.67
C ILE A 240 9.90 4.85 -24.37
N ILE A 241 8.73 4.52 -24.92
CA ILE A 241 7.48 5.24 -24.66
C ILE A 241 6.48 4.22 -24.13
N VAL A 242 5.97 4.48 -22.92
CA VAL A 242 4.84 3.75 -22.33
C VAL A 242 3.65 4.72 -22.31
N PRO A 243 2.57 4.47 -23.08
CA PRO A 243 1.44 5.39 -23.17
C PRO A 243 0.74 5.69 -21.84
N ARG A 244 0.64 4.67 -20.97
CA ARG A 244 0.09 4.77 -19.62
C ARG A 244 0.94 3.90 -18.69
N ALA A 245 1.73 4.54 -17.82
CA ALA A 245 2.52 3.80 -16.85
C ALA A 245 1.70 3.58 -15.56
N ILE A 246 1.13 2.38 -15.41
CA ILE A 246 0.30 2.02 -14.26
C ILE A 246 1.11 1.13 -13.30
N VAL A 247 1.60 1.72 -12.20
CA VAL A 247 2.39 0.99 -11.19
C VAL A 247 1.91 1.36 -9.80
N SER A 248 1.30 0.39 -9.12
CA SER A 248 1.05 0.47 -7.67
C SER A 248 2.34 0.14 -6.92
N VAL A 249 2.50 0.64 -5.71
CA VAL A 249 3.70 0.41 -4.88
C VAL A 249 3.26 -0.11 -3.53
N SER A 250 3.90 -1.17 -3.03
CA SER A 250 3.66 -1.68 -1.69
C SER A 250 4.95 -2.13 -1.03
N GLY A 251 5.12 -1.78 0.25
CA GLY A 251 6.19 -2.32 1.06
C GLY A 251 6.15 -1.91 2.52
N GLY A 252 7.05 -2.49 3.32
CA GLY A 252 7.29 -2.10 4.69
C GLY A 252 8.31 -0.97 4.82
N ILE A 253 8.27 -0.22 5.92
CA ILE A 253 9.37 0.66 6.30
C ILE A 253 9.45 0.82 7.82
N GLN A 254 10.64 1.05 8.35
CA GLN A 254 10.78 1.33 9.78
C GLN A 254 10.49 2.81 10.10
N PRO A 255 9.87 3.14 11.25
CA PRO A 255 9.55 4.53 11.61
C PRO A 255 10.76 5.48 11.56
N GLY A 256 11.89 5.05 12.12
CA GLY A 256 13.13 5.83 12.12
C GLY A 256 13.78 5.95 10.74
N VAL A 257 13.61 4.94 9.87
CA VAL A 257 14.12 4.96 8.50
C VAL A 257 13.29 5.91 7.63
N LEU A 258 11.96 5.81 7.69
CA LEU A 258 11.05 6.71 6.98
C LEU A 258 11.33 8.17 7.34
N ARG A 259 11.54 8.48 8.63
CA ARG A 259 11.90 9.83 9.09
C ARG A 259 13.20 10.35 8.47
N ARG A 260 14.19 9.49 8.25
CA ARG A 260 15.49 9.89 7.69
C ARG A 260 15.48 10.00 6.16
N LEU A 261 14.66 9.20 5.49
CA LEU A 261 14.63 9.16 4.03
C LEU A 261 13.82 10.28 3.40
N LEU A 262 12.78 10.76 4.07
CA LEU A 262 11.97 11.86 3.55
C LEU A 262 12.65 13.21 3.80
N SER A 263 13.17 13.82 2.74
CA SER A 263 13.76 15.15 2.74
C SER A 263 12.72 16.25 2.53
N GLU A 264 13.08 17.52 2.78
CA GLU A 264 12.23 18.67 2.45
C GLU A 264 11.87 18.70 0.95
N ASP A 265 12.82 18.40 0.06
CA ASP A 265 12.59 18.28 -1.39
C ASP A 265 11.51 17.24 -1.73
N ASP A 266 11.43 16.14 -0.98
CA ASP A 266 10.39 15.13 -1.19
C ASP A 266 9.02 15.66 -0.79
N PHE A 267 8.92 16.39 0.31
CA PHE A 267 7.67 17.05 0.71
C PHE A 267 7.25 18.12 -0.30
N ASP A 268 8.18 18.93 -0.80
CA ASP A 268 7.92 19.99 -1.79
C ASP A 268 7.46 19.41 -3.13
N SER A 269 8.02 18.27 -3.55
CA SER A 269 7.58 17.55 -4.74
C SER A 269 6.20 16.87 -4.57
N GLY A 270 5.73 16.71 -3.33
CA GLY A 270 4.52 16.00 -2.97
C GLY A 270 4.62 14.47 -3.13
N LEU A 271 5.82 13.90 -3.05
CA LEU A 271 6.03 12.45 -3.10
C LEU A 271 5.40 11.74 -1.88
N PRO A 272 5.67 12.14 -0.62
CA PRO A 272 5.05 11.53 0.55
C PRO A 272 3.52 11.67 0.55
N ALA A 273 3.01 12.75 -0.04
CA ALA A 273 1.58 13.03 -0.18
C ALA A 273 0.86 12.05 -1.15
N ARG A 274 1.56 11.13 -1.80
CA ARG A 274 0.94 10.09 -2.66
C ARG A 274 0.81 8.74 -1.97
N PHE A 275 1.53 8.54 -0.85
CA PHE A 275 1.49 7.32 -0.08
C PHE A 275 0.31 7.26 0.89
N LEU A 276 -0.26 6.07 1.00
CA LEU A 276 -1.16 5.63 2.05
C LEU A 276 -0.35 4.87 3.09
N PHE A 277 0.24 5.61 4.04
CA PHE A 277 0.99 5.01 5.13
C PHE A 277 0.07 4.58 6.27
N VAL A 278 0.42 3.48 6.94
CA VAL A 278 -0.15 3.09 8.22
C VAL A 278 0.96 2.81 9.23
N MET A 279 0.77 3.19 10.49
CA MET A 279 1.73 2.97 11.57
C MET A 279 1.03 2.53 12.87
N PRO A 280 0.40 1.34 12.90
CA PRO A 280 -0.27 0.83 14.08
C PRO A 280 0.67 0.81 15.29
N PRO A 281 0.12 0.90 16.52
CA PRO A 281 0.90 0.84 17.74
C PRO A 281 1.80 -0.40 17.78
N ASP A 282 3.01 -0.23 18.32
CA ASP A 282 3.95 -1.31 18.52
C ASP A 282 3.57 -2.07 19.80
N GLU A 283 2.61 -2.98 19.65
CA GLU A 283 2.16 -3.87 20.73
C GLU A 283 2.81 -5.24 20.55
N PRO A 284 3.46 -5.80 21.60
CA PRO A 284 3.96 -7.16 21.54
C PRO A 284 2.79 -8.11 21.36
N VAL A 285 2.77 -8.85 20.26
CA VAL A 285 1.77 -9.89 20.04
C VAL A 285 2.42 -11.24 20.26
N GLY A 286 1.77 -12.07 21.09
CA GLY A 286 2.22 -13.43 21.36
C GLY A 286 1.90 -14.38 20.22
N TRP A 287 2.29 -15.65 20.39
CA TRP A 287 1.91 -16.74 19.50
C TRP A 287 0.37 -16.85 19.36
N SER A 288 -0.10 -17.16 18.15
CA SER A 288 -1.50 -17.41 17.85
C SER A 288 -1.65 -18.80 17.23
N ASP A 289 -2.48 -19.66 17.85
CA ASP A 289 -2.86 -20.96 17.26
C ASP A 289 -3.94 -20.82 16.18
N THR A 290 -4.32 -19.58 15.82
CA THR A 290 -5.32 -19.36 14.77
C THR A 290 -4.69 -19.71 13.41
N PRO A 291 -5.24 -20.67 12.65
CA PRO A 291 -4.71 -21.01 11.33
C PRO A 291 -4.93 -19.87 10.33
N MET A 292 -4.07 -19.80 9.32
CA MET A 292 -4.24 -18.86 8.21
C MET A 292 -5.55 -19.16 7.47
N PRO A 293 -6.44 -18.18 7.21
CA PRO A 293 -7.64 -18.41 6.42
C PRO A 293 -7.29 -18.76 4.97
N SER A 294 -8.17 -19.52 4.31
CA SER A 294 -8.02 -19.77 2.87
C SER A 294 -8.08 -18.45 2.09
N ALA A 295 -7.17 -18.30 1.13
CA ALA A 295 -7.10 -17.15 0.25
C ALA A 295 -7.86 -17.35 -1.07
N GLU A 296 -8.52 -18.49 -1.28
CA GLU A 296 -9.14 -18.88 -2.56
C GLU A 296 -10.10 -17.82 -3.12
N HIS A 297 -10.98 -17.27 -2.28
CA HIS A 297 -11.91 -16.24 -2.76
C HIS A 297 -11.20 -14.95 -3.14
N TYR A 298 -10.23 -14.51 -2.34
CA TYR A 298 -9.43 -13.32 -2.65
C TYR A 298 -8.61 -13.51 -3.93
N GLU A 299 -8.00 -14.68 -4.09
CA GLU A 299 -7.27 -15.07 -5.32
C GLU A 299 -8.20 -15.08 -6.54
N SER A 300 -9.40 -15.65 -6.40
CA SER A 300 -10.41 -15.65 -7.46
C SER A 300 -10.85 -14.23 -7.86
N VAL A 301 -10.97 -13.30 -6.92
CA VAL A 301 -11.23 -11.87 -7.22
C VAL A 301 -10.06 -11.27 -8.01
N LEU A 302 -8.81 -11.47 -7.58
CA LEU A 302 -7.63 -10.97 -8.31
C LEU A 302 -7.55 -11.57 -9.73
N GLN A 303 -7.76 -12.88 -9.86
CA GLN A 303 -7.74 -13.58 -11.14
C GLN A 303 -8.82 -13.03 -12.07
N SER A 304 -10.06 -12.86 -11.57
CA SER A 304 -11.16 -12.29 -12.36
C SER A 304 -10.86 -10.88 -12.86
N LEU A 305 -10.18 -10.06 -12.04
CA LEU A 305 -9.75 -8.72 -12.43
C LEU A 305 -8.64 -8.75 -13.50
N ILE A 306 -7.71 -9.69 -13.39
CA ILE A 306 -6.63 -9.90 -14.37
C ILE A 306 -7.20 -10.43 -15.69
N ASP A 307 -8.12 -11.38 -15.65
CA ASP A 307 -8.76 -11.96 -16.84
C ASP A 307 -9.63 -10.94 -17.57
N ALA A 308 -10.19 -9.97 -16.85
CA ALA A 308 -10.94 -8.85 -17.41
C ALA A 308 -10.06 -7.73 -18.00
N ARG A 309 -8.72 -7.87 -17.97
CA ARG A 309 -7.81 -6.89 -18.56
C ARG A 309 -7.94 -6.85 -20.08
N GLY A 310 -7.76 -5.67 -20.65
CA GLY A 310 -7.98 -5.42 -22.07
C GLY A 310 -7.98 -3.93 -22.39
N GLU A 311 -8.89 -3.51 -23.27
CA GLU A 311 -9.09 -2.09 -23.55
C GLU A 311 -9.63 -1.37 -22.31
N PRO A 312 -9.11 -0.18 -21.95
CA PRO A 312 -9.54 0.53 -20.76
C PRO A 312 -11.02 0.91 -20.79
N LEU A 313 -11.76 0.46 -19.78
CA LEU A 313 -13.11 0.91 -19.51
C LEU A 313 -13.10 2.14 -18.60
N THR A 314 -13.82 3.17 -19.02
CA THR A 314 -14.09 4.35 -18.18
C THR A 314 -15.36 4.11 -17.38
N ILE A 315 -15.22 4.04 -16.06
CA ILE A 315 -16.32 3.79 -15.12
C ILE A 315 -16.77 5.14 -14.53
N PRO A 316 -17.97 5.64 -14.87
CA PRO A 316 -18.50 6.86 -14.29
C PRO A 316 -18.92 6.67 -12.83
N LEU A 317 -19.04 7.77 -12.10
CA LEU A 317 -19.76 7.81 -10.83
C LEU A 317 -21.27 7.94 -11.08
N ALA A 318 -22.09 7.22 -10.31
CA ALA A 318 -23.51 7.53 -10.23
C ALA A 318 -23.72 8.98 -9.74
N ASP A 319 -24.86 9.59 -10.07
CA ASP A 319 -25.10 11.02 -9.77
C ASP A 319 -25.02 11.34 -8.27
N ASP A 320 -25.55 10.45 -7.43
CA ASP A 320 -25.50 10.54 -5.98
C ASP A 320 -24.08 10.30 -5.43
N ALA A 321 -23.33 9.36 -5.99
CA ALA A 321 -21.91 9.13 -5.69
C ALA A 321 -21.06 10.36 -6.05
N ARG A 322 -21.31 10.98 -7.20
CA ARG A 322 -20.64 12.22 -7.62
C ARG A 322 -20.93 13.35 -6.64
N GLN A 323 -22.17 13.48 -6.17
CA GLN A 323 -22.54 14.49 -5.18
C GLN A 323 -21.80 14.27 -3.85
N LEU A 324 -21.73 13.03 -3.35
CA LEU A 324 -20.97 12.69 -2.14
C LEU A 324 -19.50 13.08 -2.25
N LEU A 325 -18.87 12.81 -3.39
CA LEU A 325 -17.47 13.17 -3.63
C LEU A 325 -17.27 14.69 -3.74
N ALA A 326 -18.22 15.40 -4.37
CA ALA A 326 -18.19 16.86 -4.46
C ALA A 326 -18.31 17.52 -3.07
N ASP A 327 -19.24 17.04 -2.25
CA ASP A 327 -19.41 17.51 -0.87
C ASP A 327 -18.15 17.27 -0.05
N PHE A 328 -17.57 16.06 -0.16
CA PHE A 328 -16.30 15.73 0.47
C PHE A 328 -15.16 16.67 0.04
N LYS A 329 -15.04 16.97 -1.26
CA LYS A 329 -14.03 17.92 -1.76
C LYS A 329 -14.24 19.33 -1.20
N ASN A 330 -15.48 19.79 -1.12
CA ASN A 330 -15.81 21.12 -0.63
C ASN A 330 -15.54 21.27 0.88
N GLU A 331 -15.80 20.21 1.66
CA GLU A 331 -15.42 20.16 3.08
C GLU A 331 -13.89 20.31 3.25
N ASP A 332 -13.10 19.62 2.43
CA ASP A 332 -11.64 19.71 2.48
C ASP A 332 -11.12 21.13 2.22
N VAL A 333 -11.71 21.88 1.28
CA VAL A 333 -11.31 23.29 1.03
C VAL A 333 -11.33 24.12 2.31
N THR A 334 -12.32 23.89 3.17
CA THR A 334 -12.42 24.56 4.47
C THR A 334 -11.38 24.04 5.47
N ARG A 335 -11.13 22.72 5.48
CA ARG A 335 -10.16 22.06 6.38
C ARG A 335 -8.70 22.40 6.09
N LEU A 336 -8.38 22.77 4.85
CA LEU A 336 -7.01 23.07 4.41
C LEU A 336 -6.48 24.42 4.94
N GLN A 337 -7.33 25.24 5.54
CA GLN A 337 -6.95 26.53 6.12
C GLN A 337 -6.21 26.34 7.46
N GLY A 338 -5.06 26.99 7.61
CA GLY A 338 -4.33 27.03 8.90
C GLY A 338 -3.63 25.74 9.32
N ILE A 339 -3.49 24.75 8.43
CA ILE A 339 -2.72 23.51 8.68
C ILE A 339 -1.33 23.56 8.04
N PRO A 340 -0.34 22.77 8.54
CA PRO A 340 1.03 22.73 7.98
C PRO A 340 1.08 22.34 6.50
N ALA A 341 2.08 22.83 5.77
CA ALA A 341 2.21 22.65 4.32
C ALA A 341 2.23 21.17 3.89
N ALA A 342 3.00 20.32 4.58
CA ALA A 342 3.06 18.89 4.30
C ALA A 342 1.69 18.20 4.44
N LEU A 343 0.93 18.56 5.47
CA LEU A 343 -0.42 18.01 5.69
C LEU A 343 -1.41 18.54 4.65
N ARG A 344 -1.30 19.81 4.30
CA ARG A 344 -2.09 20.43 3.23
C ARG A 344 -1.88 19.73 1.90
N ALA A 345 -0.63 19.42 1.55
CA ALA A 345 -0.29 18.68 0.35
C ALA A 345 -0.95 17.29 0.35
N ALA A 346 -0.84 16.54 1.46
CA ALA A 346 -1.48 15.23 1.59
C ALA A 346 -3.01 15.27 1.48
N TRP A 347 -3.67 16.14 2.24
CA TRP A 347 -5.13 16.25 2.27
C TRP A 347 -5.70 16.80 0.95
N SER A 348 -4.96 17.64 0.22
CA SER A 348 -5.39 18.13 -1.10
C SER A 348 -5.64 16.99 -2.11
N LYS A 349 -4.99 15.84 -1.92
CA LYS A 349 -5.13 14.64 -2.73
C LYS A 349 -6.28 13.73 -2.29
N SER A 350 -6.90 13.98 -1.14
CA SER A 350 -7.86 13.05 -0.52
C SER A 350 -9.05 12.71 -1.41
N SER A 351 -9.72 13.71 -2.00
CA SER A 351 -10.76 13.49 -3.04
C SER A 351 -10.34 12.57 -4.20
N GLY A 352 -9.12 12.76 -4.73
CA GLY A 352 -8.59 11.88 -5.77
C GLY A 352 -8.38 10.46 -5.25
N ARG A 353 -7.84 10.31 -4.03
CA ARG A 353 -7.69 9.00 -3.38
C ARG A 353 -9.03 8.32 -3.11
N ALA A 354 -10.05 9.06 -2.70
CA ALA A 354 -11.40 8.54 -2.52
C ALA A 354 -11.96 7.98 -3.83
N ALA A 355 -11.78 8.67 -4.96
CA ALA A 355 -12.18 8.15 -6.26
C ALA A 355 -11.43 6.86 -6.64
N ARG A 356 -10.10 6.80 -6.41
CA ARG A 356 -9.31 5.59 -6.66
C ARG A 356 -9.74 4.42 -5.77
N LEU A 357 -9.93 4.67 -4.49
CA LEU A 357 -10.44 3.68 -3.53
C LEU A 357 -11.83 3.20 -3.92
N ALA A 358 -12.70 4.08 -4.42
CA ALA A 358 -14.03 3.70 -4.88
C ALA A 358 -13.95 2.76 -6.09
N LEU A 359 -13.08 3.04 -7.07
CA LEU A 359 -12.84 2.15 -8.20
C LEU A 359 -12.34 0.76 -7.76
N ILE A 360 -11.45 0.73 -6.77
CA ILE A 360 -10.87 -0.50 -6.22
C ILE A 360 -11.93 -1.34 -5.51
N LEU A 361 -12.71 -0.72 -4.61
CA LEU A 361 -13.80 -1.40 -3.92
C LEU A 361 -14.87 -1.89 -4.90
N TYR A 362 -15.30 -1.02 -5.82
CA TYR A 362 -16.26 -1.35 -6.87
C TYR A 362 -15.83 -2.57 -7.70
N SER A 363 -14.56 -2.59 -8.12
CA SER A 363 -14.03 -3.66 -8.96
C SER A 363 -13.84 -4.95 -8.14
N ALA A 364 -13.43 -4.85 -6.88
CA ALA A 364 -13.29 -5.99 -5.97
C ALA A 364 -14.63 -6.68 -5.64
N GLU A 365 -15.75 -5.96 -5.76
CA GLU A 365 -17.10 -6.53 -5.63
C GLU A 365 -17.55 -7.27 -6.88
N LEU A 366 -16.77 -7.23 -7.97
CA LEU A 366 -17.13 -7.76 -9.28
C LEU A 366 -18.52 -7.28 -9.71
N SER A 367 -18.82 -6.01 -9.41
CA SER A 367 -20.11 -5.41 -9.69
C SER A 367 -20.43 -5.45 -11.19
N ALA A 368 -21.67 -5.82 -11.52
CA ALA A 368 -22.20 -5.80 -12.88
C ALA A 368 -22.82 -4.45 -13.26
N GLU A 369 -22.83 -3.49 -12.33
CA GLU A 369 -23.31 -2.14 -12.60
C GLU A 369 -22.43 -1.45 -13.67
N TRP A 370 -22.92 -0.36 -14.23
CA TRP A 370 -22.16 0.45 -15.21
C TRP A 370 -21.50 1.67 -14.59
N SER A 371 -21.83 1.99 -13.33
CA SER A 371 -21.33 3.16 -12.62
C SER A 371 -21.09 2.86 -11.15
N ILE A 372 -20.17 3.58 -10.52
CA ILE A 372 -19.87 3.41 -9.09
C ILE A 372 -21.03 3.94 -8.24
N PRO A 373 -21.71 3.08 -7.44
CA PRO A 373 -22.84 3.51 -6.61
C PRO A 373 -22.43 4.36 -5.40
N ALA A 374 -23.37 5.14 -4.86
CA ALA A 374 -23.15 5.96 -3.67
C ALA A 374 -22.66 5.19 -2.45
N GLU A 375 -23.12 3.95 -2.24
CA GLU A 375 -22.69 3.09 -1.13
C GLU A 375 -21.19 2.76 -1.19
N VAL A 376 -20.68 2.46 -2.39
CA VAL A 376 -19.24 2.23 -2.62
C VAL A 376 -18.46 3.52 -2.39
N MET A 377 -18.96 4.64 -2.93
CA MET A 377 -18.31 5.95 -2.74
C MET A 377 -18.26 6.36 -1.26
N SER A 378 -19.33 6.13 -0.50
CA SER A 378 -19.39 6.40 0.94
C SER A 378 -18.31 5.61 1.70
N ARG A 379 -18.14 4.32 1.42
CA ARG A 379 -17.06 3.48 1.99
C ARG A 379 -15.67 3.97 1.59
N ALA A 380 -15.50 4.39 0.34
CA ALA A 380 -14.24 4.95 -0.13
C ALA A 380 -13.88 6.29 0.53
N ILE A 381 -14.85 7.19 0.73
CA ILE A 381 -14.66 8.45 1.47
C ILE A 381 -14.29 8.16 2.93
N ARG A 382 -14.93 7.16 3.57
CA ARG A 382 -14.58 6.74 4.94
C ARG A 382 -13.14 6.24 5.04
N LEU A 383 -12.67 5.46 4.07
CA LEU A 383 -11.27 5.03 3.97
C LEU A 383 -10.33 6.22 3.77
N ALA A 384 -10.63 7.12 2.83
CA ALA A 384 -9.82 8.30 2.55
C ALA A 384 -9.66 9.19 3.80
N ARG A 385 -10.76 9.46 4.53
CA ARG A 385 -10.73 10.20 5.79
C ARG A 385 -9.90 9.51 6.87
N TRP A 386 -9.98 8.18 6.95
CA TRP A 386 -9.16 7.42 7.89
C TRP A 386 -7.67 7.57 7.57
N PHE A 387 -7.29 7.43 6.29
CA PHE A 387 -5.91 7.64 5.85
C PHE A 387 -5.42 9.08 6.04
N ASP A 388 -6.27 10.09 5.86
CA ASP A 388 -5.90 11.48 6.12
C ASP A 388 -5.56 11.72 7.59
N ARG A 389 -6.36 11.16 8.50
CA ARG A 389 -6.12 11.20 9.95
C ARG A 389 -4.88 10.41 10.33
N GLU A 390 -4.67 9.26 9.71
CA GLU A 390 -3.49 8.43 9.94
C GLU A 390 -2.21 9.12 9.44
N THR A 391 -2.28 9.80 8.30
CA THR A 391 -1.18 10.63 7.77
C THR A 391 -0.84 11.75 8.74
N GLU A 392 -1.85 12.46 9.26
CA GLU A 392 -1.65 13.50 10.28
C GLU A 392 -0.94 12.94 11.52
N ARG A 393 -1.41 11.78 12.02
CA ARG A 393 -0.82 11.12 13.17
C ARG A 393 0.63 10.69 12.92
N ILE A 394 0.94 10.13 11.76
CA ILE A 394 2.29 9.71 11.38
C ILE A 394 3.21 10.93 11.29
N TYR A 395 2.78 11.98 10.59
CA TYR A 395 3.60 13.18 10.42
C TYR A 395 3.87 13.87 11.76
N HIS A 396 2.87 13.91 12.65
CA HIS A 396 3.06 14.42 14.02
C HIS A 396 4.01 13.52 14.82
N THR A 397 3.80 12.20 14.82
CA THR A 397 4.61 11.23 15.59
C THR A 397 6.07 11.22 15.17
N LEU A 398 6.34 11.31 13.86
CA LEU A 398 7.70 11.31 13.32
C LEU A 398 8.33 12.70 13.25
N GLY A 399 7.60 13.75 13.67
CA GLY A 399 8.08 15.13 13.63
C GLY A 399 8.31 15.66 12.22
N MET A 400 7.61 15.11 11.22
CA MET A 400 7.71 15.47 9.80
C MET A 400 6.95 16.75 9.44
N SER A 401 6.06 17.23 10.32
CA SER A 401 5.36 18.51 10.12
C SER A 401 6.20 19.74 10.48
N ARG A 402 7.53 19.63 10.53
CA ARG A 402 8.43 20.73 10.92
C ARG A 402 9.01 21.43 9.69
N SER A 403 8.30 22.43 9.20
CA SER A 403 8.91 23.65 8.65
C SER A 403 8.06 24.88 9.01
N ALA A 404 8.74 25.87 9.60
CA ALA A 404 8.34 27.25 9.86
C ALA A 404 6.97 27.53 10.52
N ASP A 405 6.55 26.83 11.59
CA ASP A 405 5.37 27.26 12.38
C ASP A 405 5.34 26.68 13.81
N ALA A 406 6.51 26.45 14.43
CA ALA A 406 6.56 26.07 15.85
C ALA A 406 5.93 27.14 16.77
N GLU A 407 5.89 28.40 16.31
CA GLU A 407 5.21 29.52 16.99
C GLU A 407 3.70 29.55 16.70
N ALA A 408 3.24 29.21 15.49
CA ALA A 408 1.81 29.21 15.15
C ALA A 408 1.05 28.05 15.79
N ILE A 409 1.69 26.88 15.95
CA ILE A 409 1.10 25.73 16.64
C ILE A 409 0.92 26.02 18.15
N LYS A 410 1.76 26.88 18.74
CA LYS A 410 1.59 27.34 20.14
C LYS A 410 0.43 28.34 20.31
N GLN A 411 -0.03 28.99 19.24
CA GLN A 411 -1.10 30.00 19.29
C GLN A 411 -2.48 29.47 18.88
N LEU A 412 -2.61 28.20 18.49
CA LEU A 412 -3.92 27.61 18.27
C LEU A 412 -4.60 27.39 19.64
N PRO A 413 -5.79 27.97 19.90
CA PRO A 413 -6.49 27.75 21.16
C PRO A 413 -6.79 26.26 21.34
N ASP A 414 -6.44 25.75 22.53
CA ASP A 414 -6.52 24.34 22.99
C ASP A 414 -7.92 23.69 22.94
N GLY A 415 -8.91 24.31 22.27
CA GLY A 415 -10.30 23.90 22.24
C GLY A 415 -10.89 23.59 20.86
N ARG A 416 -10.16 23.77 19.74
CA ARG A 416 -10.72 23.46 18.40
C ARG A 416 -10.57 22.00 17.97
N LEU A 417 -9.68 21.23 18.60
CA LEU A 417 -9.54 19.79 18.37
C LEU A 417 -10.64 18.96 19.08
N VAL A 418 -11.29 19.50 20.11
CA VAL A 418 -12.22 18.74 20.98
C VAL A 418 -13.70 18.87 20.57
N ARG A 419 -14.07 19.90 19.79
CA ARG A 419 -15.48 20.11 19.37
C ARG A 419 -15.99 19.19 18.26
N TRP A 420 -15.19 18.24 17.78
CA TRP A 420 -15.54 17.37 16.65
C TRP A 420 -15.76 15.90 17.03
N MET A 421 -15.87 15.59 18.34
CA MET A 421 -16.16 14.22 18.81
C MET A 421 -17.66 13.91 18.92
N ASP A 422 -18.53 14.91 18.86
CA ASP A 422 -19.98 14.70 19.09
C ASP A 422 -20.80 14.43 17.82
N TYR A 423 -20.24 14.66 16.62
CA TYR A 423 -20.99 14.48 15.37
C TYR A 423 -21.04 13.04 14.86
N THR A 424 -20.20 12.14 15.37
CA THR A 424 -20.14 10.73 14.95
C THR A 424 -20.90 9.77 15.87
N ARG A 425 -21.57 10.27 16.92
CA ARG A 425 -22.42 9.45 17.81
C ARG A 425 -23.93 9.53 17.51
N ALA A 426 -24.39 10.51 16.73
CA ALA A 426 -25.80 10.62 16.38
C ALA A 426 -26.04 10.09 14.97
N GLY A 427 -26.44 8.82 14.87
CA GLY A 427 -27.15 8.35 13.68
C GLY A 427 -28.45 9.12 13.51
N THR A 428 -28.77 9.44 12.25
CA THR A 428 -30.06 9.94 11.74
C THR A 428 -30.51 11.33 12.20
N GLY A 429 -30.58 12.28 11.25
CA GLY A 429 -31.30 13.55 11.45
C GLY A 429 -30.85 14.68 10.51
N LEU A 430 -31.43 14.74 9.30
CA LEU A 430 -31.37 15.93 8.44
C LEU A 430 -31.98 17.13 9.19
N PRO A 431 -31.34 18.32 9.22
CA PRO A 431 -31.98 19.51 9.74
C PRO A 431 -33.06 20.00 8.75
N LYS A 432 -34.30 20.08 9.22
CA LYS A 432 -35.40 20.75 8.51
C LYS A 432 -35.03 22.20 8.21
N ARG A 433 -35.13 22.60 6.94
CA ARG A 433 -35.17 24.00 6.50
C ARG A 433 -36.38 24.67 7.16
N ASN A 434 -36.14 25.58 8.11
CA ASN A 434 -37.14 26.57 8.50
C ASN A 434 -37.04 27.76 7.55
N GLY A 435 -38.16 28.08 6.92
CA GLY A 435 -38.30 29.24 6.05
C GLY A 435 -38.24 30.55 6.82
N ARG A 436 -37.71 31.56 6.13
CA ARG A 436 -38.31 32.89 6.00
C ARG A 436 -38.08 33.35 4.58
#